data_AF-A0A7H4MYB2-F1
#
_entry.id   AF-A0A7H4MYB2-F1
#
_cell.length_a   1.000
_cell.length_b   1.000
_cell.length_c   1.000
_cell.angle_alpha   90.00
_cell.angle_beta   90.00
_cell.angle_gamma   90.00
#
_symmetry.space_group_name_H-M   'P 1'
#
loop_
_entity.id
_entity.type
_entity.pdbx_description
1 polymer ?
#
loop_
_entity_poly.entity_id
_entity_poly.type
_entity_poly.pdbx_seq_one_letter_code
_entity_poly.pdbx_strand_id
1 'polypeptide(L)'
;MLTFLGKMPAILAKAWLLLTMLLGCLFVLEMTLVYQINTVPTWYNAYTTAAFFLTMVLCGPLFAALLLRVANVPFNGTVFASMSVLALLASLAVVILQNSELAEIRSSVQQASALLPNYGWLQILRLAFLALGLGCWICPLARKKNPRIASLLLGLILVLLGEFIGRGLFYGLHMTVGTAIAG
;
A
#
# COMPACT_ATOMS: atom_id res chain seq x y z
N MET A 1 -11.68 -25.10 3.86
CA MET A 1 -12.55 -26.19 4.37
C MET A 1 -11.76 -27.35 4.97
N LEU A 2 -10.70 -27.87 4.33
CA LEU A 2 -9.86 -28.95 4.90
C LEU A 2 -9.10 -28.58 6.18
N THR A 3 -8.74 -27.31 6.36
CA THR A 3 -8.11 -26.79 7.58
C THR A 3 -9.05 -26.75 8.78
N PHE A 4 -10.36 -26.56 8.54
CA PHE A 4 -11.40 -26.58 9.59
C PHE A 4 -11.70 -28.00 10.09
N LEU A 5 -11.37 -29.02 9.30
CA LEU A 5 -11.58 -30.43 9.66
C LEU A 5 -10.43 -31.04 10.49
N GLY A 6 -9.37 -30.28 10.80
CA GLY A 6 -8.25 -30.75 11.63
C GLY A 6 -7.40 -31.89 11.04
N LYS A 7 -7.63 -32.26 9.77
CA LYS A 7 -7.01 -33.43 9.11
C LYS A 7 -5.79 -33.11 8.23
N MET A 8 -5.32 -31.88 8.19
CA MET A 8 -4.16 -31.53 7.35
C MET A 8 -2.83 -31.82 8.08
N PRO A 9 -1.93 -32.64 7.48
CA PRO A 9 -0.57 -32.80 7.98
C PRO A 9 0.15 -31.45 8.01
N ALA A 10 1.00 -31.21 9.02
CA ALA A 10 1.71 -29.94 9.21
C ALA A 10 2.54 -29.51 7.98
N ILE A 11 3.08 -30.47 7.23
CA ILE A 11 3.83 -30.23 5.98
C ILE A 11 2.89 -29.70 4.89
N LEU A 12 1.71 -30.31 4.74
CA LEU A 12 0.72 -29.89 3.76
C LEU A 12 0.15 -28.50 4.10
N ALA A 13 -0.06 -28.21 5.39
CA ALA A 13 -0.47 -26.88 5.83
C ALA A 13 0.58 -25.80 5.51
N LYS A 14 1.88 -26.09 5.70
CA LYS A 14 2.97 -25.18 5.33
C LYS A 14 3.09 -24.99 3.82
N ALA A 15 3.02 -26.07 3.05
CA ALA A 15 3.05 -26.02 1.59
C ALA A 15 1.86 -25.22 1.04
N TRP A 16 0.67 -25.45 1.61
CA TRP A 16 -0.54 -24.69 1.27
C TRP A 16 -0.39 -23.21 1.60
N LEU A 17 0.17 -22.88 2.76
CA LEU A 17 0.44 -21.49 3.15
C LEU A 17 1.39 -20.80 2.16
N LEU A 18 2.52 -21.44 1.82
CA LEU A 18 3.45 -20.93 0.80
C LEU A 18 2.79 -20.74 -0.56
N LEU A 19 1.99 -21.72 -1.00
CA LEU A 19 1.26 -21.63 -2.26
C LEU A 19 0.29 -20.43 -2.25
N THR A 20 -0.46 -20.23 -1.16
CA THR A 20 -1.38 -19.09 -1.04
C THR A 20 -0.67 -17.75 -1.00
N MET A 21 0.52 -17.67 -0.38
CA MET A 21 1.34 -16.45 -0.40
C MET A 21 1.83 -16.14 -1.82
N LEU A 22 2.32 -17.15 -2.55
CA LEU A 22 2.76 -17.00 -3.94
C LEU A 22 1.61 -16.58 -4.87
N LEU A 23 0.45 -17.22 -4.75
CA LEU A 23 -0.75 -16.85 -5.51
C LEU A 23 -1.21 -15.43 -5.19
N GLY A 24 -1.10 -14.98 -3.94
CA GLY A 24 -1.39 -13.59 -3.56
C GLY A 24 -0.44 -12.59 -4.24
N CYS A 25 0.87 -12.87 -4.26
CA CYS A 25 1.84 -12.05 -4.97
C CYS A 25 1.60 -12.03 -6.48
N LEU A 26 1.30 -13.19 -7.08
CA LEU A 26 0.96 -13.30 -8.50
C LEU A 26 -0.30 -12.50 -8.82
N PHE A 27 -1.34 -12.59 -7.99
CA PHE A 27 -2.56 -11.81 -8.18
C PHE A 27 -2.30 -10.30 -8.20
N VAL A 28 -1.46 -9.80 -7.29
CA VAL A 28 -1.08 -8.37 -7.29
C VAL A 28 -0.27 -8.03 -8.54
N LEU A 29 0.62 -8.92 -8.98
CA LEU A 29 1.38 -8.74 -10.21
C LEU A 29 0.47 -8.66 -11.44
N GLU A 30 -0.47 -9.59 -11.60
CA GLU A 30 -1.47 -9.58 -12.67
C GLU A 30 -2.27 -8.27 -12.66
N MET A 31 -2.70 -7.82 -11.47
CA MET A 31 -3.40 -6.53 -11.34
C MET A 31 -2.52 -5.35 -11.79
N THR A 32 -1.21 -5.37 -11.52
CA THR A 32 -0.30 -4.33 -12.03
C THR A 32 -0.10 -4.40 -13.54
N LEU A 33 -0.06 -5.61 -14.13
CA LEU A 33 0.09 -5.80 -15.57
C LEU A 33 -1.13 -5.26 -16.34
N VAL A 34 -2.33 -5.34 -15.76
CA VAL A 34 -3.54 -4.70 -16.32
C VAL A 34 -3.38 -3.18 -16.46
N TYR A 35 -2.60 -2.53 -15.60
CA TYR A 35 -2.33 -1.08 -15.71
C TYR A 35 -1.08 -0.77 -16.56
N GLN A 36 -0.24 -1.76 -16.89
CA GLN A 36 0.92 -1.59 -17.78
C GLN A 36 0.56 -1.74 -19.27
N ILE A 37 -0.66 -1.35 -19.66
CA ILE A 37 -1.06 -1.34 -21.07
C ILE A 37 -0.42 -0.11 -21.73
N ASN A 38 0.22 -0.32 -22.89
CA ASN A 38 0.93 0.70 -23.67
C ASN A 38 0.07 1.89 -24.13
N THR A 39 -1.25 1.86 -23.90
CA THR A 39 -2.20 2.91 -24.31
C THR A 39 -2.23 4.10 -23.35
N VAL A 40 -1.70 3.99 -22.13
CA VAL A 40 -1.63 5.09 -21.16
C VAL A 40 -0.18 5.26 -20.66
N PRO A 41 0.61 6.17 -21.27
CA PRO A 41 2.04 6.35 -20.94
C PRO A 41 2.31 6.71 -19.48
N THR A 42 1.35 7.31 -18.77
CA THR A 42 1.50 7.68 -17.35
C THR A 42 1.40 6.48 -16.41
N TRP A 43 0.79 5.38 -16.84
CA TRP A 43 0.67 4.15 -16.03
C TRP A 43 1.77 3.13 -16.31
N TYR A 44 2.40 3.24 -17.48
CA TYR A 44 3.54 2.44 -17.92
C TYR A 44 4.84 2.88 -17.22
N ASN A 45 4.92 2.67 -15.91
CA ASN A 45 6.12 2.95 -15.12
C ASN A 45 6.30 1.90 -14.01
N ALA A 46 7.55 1.53 -13.73
CA ALA A 46 7.94 0.65 -12.63
C ALA A 46 7.45 1.16 -11.25
N TYR A 47 7.26 2.48 -11.09
CA TYR A 47 6.69 3.06 -9.88
C TYR A 47 5.24 2.65 -9.61
N THR A 48 4.45 2.39 -10.65
CA THR A 48 3.07 1.87 -10.50
C THR A 48 3.12 0.51 -9.81
N THR A 49 3.92 -0.41 -10.35
CA THR A 49 4.09 -1.76 -9.78
C THR A 49 4.60 -1.69 -8.35
N ALA A 50 5.63 -0.86 -8.09
CA ALA A 50 6.14 -0.65 -6.75
C ALA A 50 5.04 -0.14 -5.78
N ALA A 51 4.23 0.84 -6.19
CA ALA A 51 3.15 1.38 -5.37
C ALA A 51 2.11 0.32 -5.00
N PHE A 52 1.73 -0.56 -5.94
CA PHE A 52 0.78 -1.66 -5.65
C PHE A 52 1.34 -2.68 -4.64
N PHE A 53 2.60 -3.09 -4.81
CA PHE A 53 3.24 -3.98 -3.84
C PHE A 53 3.44 -3.29 -2.48
N LEU A 54 3.73 -2.00 -2.46
CA LEU A 54 3.86 -1.23 -1.22
C LEU A 54 2.53 -1.10 -0.47
N THR A 55 1.40 -0.88 -1.17
CA THR A 55 0.06 -0.95 -0.56
C THR A 55 -0.17 -2.30 0.11
N MET A 56 0.20 -3.40 -0.56
CA MET A 56 0.06 -4.75 -0.02
C MET A 56 0.89 -4.94 1.26
N VAL A 57 2.13 -4.45 1.30
CA VAL A 57 3.00 -4.57 2.48
C VAL A 57 2.63 -3.56 3.59
N LEU A 58 1.97 -2.45 3.27
CA LEU A 58 1.45 -1.49 4.25
C LEU A 58 0.16 -1.99 4.94
N CYS A 59 -0.81 -2.45 4.16
CA CYS A 59 -2.10 -2.92 4.68
C CYS A 59 -2.02 -4.35 5.24
N GLY A 60 -1.22 -5.23 4.61
CA GLY A 60 -1.17 -6.66 4.89
C GLY A 60 -0.81 -7.01 6.34
N PRO A 61 0.35 -6.54 6.87
CA PRO A 61 0.76 -6.85 8.23
C PRO A 61 -0.19 -6.27 9.28
N LEU A 62 -0.76 -5.09 9.05
CA LEU A 62 -1.70 -4.47 9.98
C LEU A 62 -3.03 -5.25 10.03
N PHE A 63 -3.55 -5.66 8.87
CA PHE A 63 -4.73 -6.52 8.77
C PHE A 63 -4.48 -7.91 9.37
N ALA A 64 -3.32 -8.52 9.09
CA ALA A 64 -2.93 -9.79 9.67
C ALA A 64 -2.78 -9.70 11.20
N ALA A 65 -2.18 -8.63 11.72
CA ALA A 65 -2.09 -8.38 13.15
C ALA A 65 -3.47 -8.25 13.81
N LEU A 66 -4.44 -7.59 13.14
CA LEU A 66 -5.83 -7.52 13.60
C LEU A 66 -6.48 -8.91 13.64
N LEU A 67 -6.40 -9.70 12.57
CA LEU A 67 -6.98 -11.04 12.49
C LEU A 67 -6.38 -12.00 13.52
N LEU A 68 -5.05 -12.04 13.63
CA LEU A 68 -4.36 -12.86 14.63
C LEU A 68 -4.73 -12.41 16.05
N ARG A 69 -4.93 -11.10 16.27
CA ARG A 69 -5.45 -10.63 17.55
C ARG A 69 -6.91 -11.01 17.79
N VAL A 70 -7.78 -11.00 16.79
CA VAL A 70 -9.17 -11.45 16.99
C VAL A 70 -9.20 -12.96 17.27
N ALA A 71 -8.34 -13.72 16.61
CA ALA A 71 -8.21 -15.17 16.77
C ALA A 71 -7.48 -15.62 18.06
N ASN A 72 -7.04 -14.69 18.92
CA ASN A 72 -6.23 -15.01 20.12
C ASN A 72 -4.92 -15.78 19.86
N VAL A 73 -4.38 -15.71 18.64
CA VAL A 73 -3.11 -16.36 18.28
C VAL A 73 -1.94 -15.45 18.67
N PRO A 74 -0.91 -15.95 19.39
CA PRO A 74 0.28 -15.16 19.67
C PRO A 74 1.05 -14.86 18.38
N PHE A 75 1.42 -13.60 18.18
CA PHE A 75 2.24 -13.19 17.03
C PHE A 75 3.26 -12.14 17.46
N ASN A 76 4.33 -12.04 16.68
CA ASN A 76 5.39 -11.07 16.94
C ASN A 76 5.01 -9.69 16.37
N GLY A 77 4.35 -8.87 17.17
CA GLY A 77 3.89 -7.53 16.75
C GLY A 77 5.02 -6.62 16.23
N THR A 78 6.24 -6.78 16.75
CA THR A 78 7.42 -6.01 16.34
C THR A 78 7.89 -6.29 14.92
N VAL A 79 7.82 -7.55 14.46
CA VAL A 79 8.18 -7.90 13.07
C VAL A 79 7.14 -7.34 12.08
N PHE A 80 5.87 -7.45 12.42
CA PHE A 80 4.78 -6.93 11.60
C PHE A 80 4.82 -5.39 11.51
N ALA A 81 5.13 -4.72 12.63
CA ALA A 81 5.31 -3.29 12.68
C ALA A 81 6.56 -2.84 11.91
N SER A 82 7.71 -3.52 12.05
CA SER A 82 8.94 -3.16 11.34
C SER A 82 8.78 -3.31 9.82
N MET A 83 8.12 -4.38 9.35
CA MET A 83 7.78 -4.54 7.93
C MET A 83 6.93 -3.37 7.40
N SER A 84 5.94 -2.92 8.18
CA SER A 84 5.04 -1.83 7.76
C SER A 84 5.75 -0.46 7.77
N VAL A 85 6.66 -0.24 8.73
CA VAL A 85 7.50 0.97 8.76
C VAL A 85 8.46 1.00 7.56
N LEU A 86 9.10 -0.13 7.24
CA LEU A 86 9.95 -0.24 6.05
C LEU A 86 9.16 0.03 4.77
N ALA A 87 7.93 -0.49 4.67
CA ALA A 87 7.06 -0.22 3.53
C ALA A 87 6.65 1.26 3.45
N LEU A 88 6.43 1.95 4.58
CA LEU A 88 6.15 3.38 4.59
C LEU A 88 7.35 4.19 4.09
N LEU A 89 8.57 3.86 4.55
CA LEU A 89 9.80 4.51 4.10
C LEU A 89 10.06 4.26 2.61
N ALA A 90 9.85 3.04 2.14
CA ALA A 90 9.97 2.70 0.73
C ALA A 90 8.90 3.41 -0.13
N SER A 91 7.67 3.55 0.37
CA SER A 91 6.63 4.36 -0.29
C SER A 91 6.99 5.83 -0.34
N LEU A 92 7.60 6.38 0.71
CA LEU A 92 8.10 7.75 0.70
C LEU A 92 9.22 7.92 -0.33
N ALA A 93 10.17 6.98 -0.40
CA ALA A 93 11.26 7.00 -1.37
C ALA A 93 10.73 6.91 -2.82
N VAL A 94 9.79 6.01 -3.10
CA VAL A 94 9.13 5.91 -4.42
C VAL A 94 8.44 7.21 -4.78
N VAL A 95 7.74 7.85 -3.83
CA VAL A 95 7.10 9.14 -4.06
C VAL A 95 8.13 10.24 -4.36
N ILE A 96 9.24 10.29 -3.64
CA ILE A 96 10.29 11.30 -3.86
C ILE A 96 10.95 11.09 -5.23
N LEU A 97 11.30 9.84 -5.58
CA LEU A 97 11.92 9.50 -6.86
C LEU A 97 10.98 9.80 -8.04
N GLN A 98 9.70 9.45 -7.91
CA GLN A 98 8.68 9.80 -8.89
C GLN A 98 8.58 11.32 -9.04
N ASN A 99 8.58 12.08 -7.94
CA ASN A 99 8.58 13.55 -7.99
C ASN A 99 9.86 14.13 -8.62
N SER A 100 11.03 13.51 -8.42
CA SER A 100 12.29 14.00 -9.02
C SER A 100 12.35 13.74 -10.52
N GLU A 101 11.89 12.59 -11.01
CA GLU A 101 11.78 12.35 -12.46
C GLU A 101 10.80 13.34 -13.12
N LEU A 102 9.71 13.68 -12.42
CA LEU A 102 8.79 14.74 -12.86
C LEU A 102 9.42 16.16 -12.80
N ALA A 103 10.43 16.39 -11.98
CA ALA A 103 11.08 17.69 -11.82
C ALA A 103 12.18 17.96 -12.88
N GLU A 104 12.72 16.93 -13.53
CA GLU A 104 13.67 17.07 -14.65
C GLU A 104 12.98 17.39 -15.99
N ILE A 105 11.67 17.13 -16.10
CA ILE A 105 10.83 17.52 -17.26
C ILE A 105 10.42 19.01 -17.12
N ARG A 106 11.40 19.92 -17.05
CA ARG A 106 11.15 21.39 -17.03
C ARG A 106 10.97 22.01 -18.42
N SER A 107 11.18 21.26 -19.49
CA SER A 107 11.11 21.78 -20.85
C SER A 107 9.73 21.55 -21.46
N SER A 108 8.87 22.56 -21.27
CA SER A 108 7.76 22.94 -22.14
C SER A 108 6.51 22.02 -22.20
N VAL A 109 5.47 22.46 -21.48
CA VAL A 109 4.02 22.49 -21.84
C VAL A 109 3.02 21.62 -21.05
N GLN A 110 3.37 20.77 -20.08
CA GLN A 110 2.35 20.20 -19.16
C GLN A 110 2.94 19.67 -17.85
N GLN A 111 3.00 20.53 -16.83
CA GLN A 111 3.32 20.12 -15.47
C GLN A 111 2.20 19.19 -14.98
N ALA A 112 2.49 17.95 -14.57
CA ALA A 112 1.48 17.08 -13.94
C ALA A 112 0.89 17.71 -12.66
N SER A 113 1.56 18.70 -12.08
CA SER A 113 1.05 19.56 -10.99
C SER A 113 0.01 20.60 -11.44
N ALA A 114 -0.21 20.79 -12.75
CA ALA A 114 -1.24 21.65 -13.31
C ALA A 114 -2.58 20.90 -13.57
N LEU A 115 -2.62 19.57 -13.48
CA LEU A 115 -3.83 18.78 -13.69
C LEU A 115 -4.66 18.51 -12.42
N LEU A 116 -4.06 18.67 -11.23
CA LEU A 116 -4.75 18.53 -9.95
C LEU A 116 -4.34 19.70 -9.04
N PRO A 117 -5.17 20.76 -8.92
CA PRO A 117 -4.95 21.77 -7.89
C PRO A 117 -4.89 21.04 -6.54
N ASN A 118 -3.77 21.17 -5.83
CA ASN A 118 -3.47 20.54 -4.53
C ASN A 118 -2.84 19.13 -4.52
N TYR A 119 -2.20 18.65 -5.60
CA TYR A 119 -1.46 17.36 -5.61
C TYR A 119 -0.50 17.20 -4.40
N GLY A 120 0.30 18.22 -4.10
CA GLY A 120 1.23 18.19 -2.96
C GLY A 120 0.53 18.08 -1.60
N TRP A 121 -0.61 18.76 -1.42
CA TRP A 121 -1.40 18.70 -0.20
C TRP A 121 -2.05 17.32 0.01
N LEU A 122 -2.57 16.70 -1.06
CA LEU A 122 -3.14 15.35 -1.01
C LEU A 122 -2.07 14.29 -0.73
N GLN A 123 -0.86 14.46 -1.24
CA GLN A 123 0.28 13.58 -0.95
C GLN A 123 0.71 13.67 0.53
N ILE A 124 0.76 14.89 1.08
CA ILE A 124 1.02 15.13 2.51
C ILE A 124 -0.09 14.52 3.36
N LEU A 125 -1.36 14.71 2.97
CA LEU A 125 -2.50 14.15 3.67
C LEU A 125 -2.46 12.62 3.69
N ARG A 126 -2.15 11.98 2.56
CA ARG A 126 -1.92 10.53 2.48
C ARG A 126 -0.84 10.07 3.46
N LEU A 127 0.33 10.71 3.44
CA LEU A 127 1.44 10.35 4.34
C LEU A 127 1.08 10.57 5.82
N ALA A 128 0.32 11.62 6.14
CA ALA A 128 -0.19 11.86 7.48
C ALA A 128 -1.14 10.75 7.94
N PHE A 129 -2.09 10.33 7.09
CA PHE A 129 -2.99 9.21 7.39
C PHE A 129 -2.25 7.88 7.60
N LEU A 130 -1.26 7.58 6.74
CA LEU A 130 -0.42 6.39 6.88
C LEU A 130 0.41 6.42 8.17
N ALA A 131 1.03 7.56 8.48
CA ALA A 131 1.85 7.74 9.69
C ALA A 131 1.00 7.67 10.96
N LEU A 132 -0.19 8.28 10.98
CA LEU A 132 -1.12 8.20 12.11
C LEU A 132 -1.66 6.78 12.28
N GLY A 133 -2.03 6.12 11.19
CA GLY A 133 -2.53 4.74 11.22
C GLY A 133 -1.50 3.75 11.77
N LEU A 134 -0.24 3.84 11.32
CA LEU A 134 0.86 3.05 11.88
C LEU A 134 1.21 3.49 13.31
N GLY A 135 1.13 4.79 13.63
CA GLY A 135 1.35 5.33 14.97
C GLY A 135 0.38 4.76 16.00
N CYS A 136 -0.91 4.61 15.65
CA CYS A 136 -1.92 3.97 16.49
C CYS A 136 -1.59 2.51 16.83
N TRP A 137 -0.82 1.83 16.00
CA TRP A 137 -0.35 0.47 16.24
C TRP A 137 1.02 0.40 16.93
N ILE A 138 1.96 1.27 16.57
CA ILE A 138 3.32 1.29 17.12
C ILE A 138 3.35 1.84 18.56
N CYS A 139 2.53 2.84 18.90
CA CYS A 139 2.45 3.41 20.24
C CYS A 139 2.15 2.38 21.36
N PRO A 140 1.14 1.50 21.24
CA PRO A 140 0.92 0.46 22.25
C PRO A 140 2.03 -0.58 22.28
N LEU A 141 2.63 -0.90 21.12
CA LEU A 141 3.73 -1.86 21.01
C LEU A 141 5.02 -1.35 21.67
N ALA A 142 5.36 -0.07 21.47
CA ALA A 142 6.47 0.61 22.13
C ALA A 142 6.30 0.69 23.66
N ARG A 143 5.05 0.74 24.13
CA ARG A 143 4.71 0.68 25.57
C ARG A 143 4.71 -0.73 26.15
N LYS A 144 5.17 -1.75 25.40
CA LYS A 144 5.11 -3.18 25.76
C LYS A 144 3.70 -3.65 26.15
N LYS A 145 2.65 -2.95 25.72
CA LYS A 145 1.26 -3.32 25.96
C LYS A 145 0.73 -4.05 24.73
N ASN A 146 -0.08 -5.09 24.95
CA ASN A 146 -0.75 -5.75 23.85
C ASN A 146 -1.61 -4.73 23.08
N PRO A 147 -1.46 -4.62 21.75
CA PRO A 147 -2.24 -3.68 20.95
C PRO A 147 -3.71 -4.04 21.07
N ARG A 148 -4.54 -3.06 21.45
CA ARG A 148 -5.99 -3.25 21.58
C ARG A 148 -6.58 -3.47 20.19
N ILE A 149 -7.60 -4.32 20.08
CA ILE A 149 -8.32 -4.55 18.82
C ILE A 149 -8.84 -3.21 18.27
N ALA A 150 -9.36 -2.33 19.14
CA ALA A 150 -9.81 -1.00 18.76
C ALA A 150 -8.70 -0.11 18.15
N SER A 151 -7.47 -0.14 18.67
CA SER A 151 -6.37 0.66 18.12
C SER A 151 -5.86 0.11 16.78
N LEU A 152 -5.88 -1.22 16.62
CA LEU A 152 -5.55 -1.87 15.35
C LEU A 152 -6.60 -1.58 14.27
N LEU A 153 -7.87 -1.63 14.64
CA LEU A 153 -8.99 -1.35 13.74
C LEU A 153 -8.98 0.11 13.31
N LEU A 154 -8.77 1.04 14.24
CA LEU A 154 -8.62 2.46 13.94
C LEU A 154 -7.40 2.71 13.04
N GLY A 155 -6.27 2.06 13.33
CA GLY A 155 -5.08 2.11 12.47
C GLY A 155 -5.34 1.61 11.05
N LEU A 156 -6.12 0.53 10.90
CA LEU A 156 -6.51 -0.03 9.60
C LEU A 156 -7.36 0.96 8.81
N ILE A 157 -8.37 1.58 9.44
CA ILE A 157 -9.22 2.57 8.79
C ILE A 157 -8.38 3.76 8.30
N LEU A 158 -7.48 4.27 9.14
CA LEU A 158 -6.58 5.38 8.79
C LEU A 158 -5.67 5.02 7.59
N VAL A 159 -5.06 3.83 7.61
CA VAL A 159 -4.21 3.36 6.51
C VAL A 159 -5.02 3.19 5.22
N LEU A 160 -6.22 2.62 5.30
CA LEU A 160 -7.12 2.46 4.14
C LEU A 160 -7.50 3.81 3.56
N LEU A 161 -7.87 4.80 4.38
CA LEU A 161 -8.17 6.16 3.92
C LEU A 161 -6.97 6.80 3.20
N GLY A 162 -5.76 6.65 3.76
CA GLY A 162 -4.53 7.12 3.10
C GLY A 162 -4.29 6.45 1.75
N GLU A 163 -4.50 5.14 1.65
CA GLU A 163 -4.36 4.40 0.39
C GLU A 163 -5.46 4.75 -0.61
N PHE A 164 -6.70 5.00 -0.17
CA PHE A 164 -7.77 5.50 -1.04
C PHE A 164 -7.41 6.86 -1.67
N ILE A 165 -6.80 7.75 -0.89
CA ILE A 165 -6.28 9.03 -1.42
C ILE A 165 -5.16 8.75 -2.43
N GLY A 166 -4.24 7.84 -2.13
CA GLY A 166 -3.17 7.44 -3.06
C GLY A 166 -3.68 6.86 -4.38
N ARG A 167 -4.74 6.05 -4.33
CA ARG A 167 -5.42 5.53 -5.52
C ARG A 167 -6.20 6.60 -6.26
N GLY A 168 -6.87 7.50 -5.54
CA GLY A 168 -7.52 8.68 -6.13
C GLY A 168 -6.54 9.56 -6.89
N LEU A 169 -5.33 9.75 -6.35
CA LEU A 169 -4.23 10.44 -7.04
C LEU A 169 -3.73 9.66 -8.25
N PHE A 170 -3.57 8.34 -8.15
CA PHE A 170 -3.16 7.47 -9.27
C PHE A 170 -4.15 7.52 -10.44
N TYR A 171 -5.46 7.47 -10.16
CA TYR A 171 -6.50 7.60 -11.19
C TYR A 171 -6.68 9.05 -11.67
N GLY A 172 -6.47 10.05 -10.80
CA GLY A 172 -6.50 11.46 -11.17
C GLY A 172 -5.34 11.87 -12.08
N LEU A 173 -4.22 11.13 -12.04
CA LEU A 173 -3.11 11.23 -12.98
C LEU A 173 -3.33 10.44 -14.28
N HIS A 174 -4.56 9.96 -14.54
CA HIS A 174 -4.97 9.46 -15.85
C HIS A 174 -5.05 10.62 -16.85
N MET A 175 -3.87 11.11 -17.23
CA MET A 175 -3.67 11.84 -18.47
C MET A 175 -3.99 10.87 -19.60
N THR A 176 -5.25 10.85 -20.03
CA THR A 176 -5.56 10.33 -21.36
C THR A 176 -4.76 11.16 -22.37
N VAL A 177 -3.86 10.50 -23.10
CA VAL A 177 -3.29 11.04 -24.34
C VAL A 177 -4.47 11.43 -25.24
N GLY A 178 -4.81 12.72 -25.29
CA GLY A 178 -5.97 13.22 -26.03
C GLY A 178 -6.64 14.49 -25.48
N THR A 179 -6.57 14.78 -24.18
CA THR A 179 -7.08 16.07 -23.67
C THR A 179 -5.97 17.12 -23.68
N ALA A 180 -5.52 17.44 -24.89
CA ALA A 180 -5.11 18.81 -25.19
C ALA A 180 -6.37 19.67 -25.02
N ILE A 181 -6.65 20.11 -23.80
CA ILE A 181 -7.60 21.20 -23.59
C ILE A 181 -6.83 22.45 -23.98
N ALA A 182 -6.79 22.71 -25.29
CA ALA A 182 -6.57 24.04 -25.81
C ALA A 182 -7.69 24.92 -25.24
N GLY A 183 -7.29 25.90 -24.45
CA GLY A 183 -8.13 26.95 -23.90
C GLY A 183 -7.21 28.02 -23.34
#